data_AF-A0A7D7QKA2-F1
#
_entry.id   AF-A0A7D7QKA2-F1
#
_cell.length_a   1.000
_cell.length_b   1.000
_cell.length_c   1.000
_cell.angle_alpha   90.00
_cell.angle_beta   90.00
_cell.angle_gamma   90.00
#
_symmetry.space_group_name_H-M   'P 1'
#
loop_
_entity.id
_entity.type
_entity.pdbx_description
1 polymer ?
#
loop_
_entity_poly.entity_id
_entity_poly.type
_entity_poly.pdbx_seq_one_letter_code
_entity_poly.pdbx_strand_id
1 'polypeptide(L)'
;MPTQALNRGIRLSFMIVTLFIISTVTPVTDADAQEAPTIFGDVTIGPQFSPDPLTVRGMSGGSISGSQVAGRSETATGPCNGFVDETPDHTLALTSKFDYLKLQVQSPEDTTITIKGPGGTWCNDDFDGKNAGIVGEWLPGSYQIWVGSYEKGKYLPYTLQITEAK
;
A
#
# COMPACT_ATOMS: atom_id res chain seq x y z
N MET A 1 39.24 -16.28 94.82
CA MET A 1 38.26 -17.36 95.03
C MET A 1 36.89 -16.73 95.30
N PRO A 2 35.77 -17.39 94.99
CA PRO A 2 35.25 -17.85 93.70
C PRO A 2 33.95 -17.04 93.39
N THR A 3 33.20 -17.21 92.29
CA THR A 3 32.26 -18.31 92.08
C THR A 3 31.70 -18.19 90.66
N GLN A 4 31.73 -19.30 89.93
CA GLN A 4 30.98 -19.48 88.69
C GLN A 4 29.47 -19.52 88.97
N ALA A 5 28.67 -19.02 88.05
CA ALA A 5 27.37 -19.60 87.74
C ALA A 5 27.09 -19.47 86.24
N LEU A 6 26.85 -20.62 85.64
CA LEU A 6 26.49 -20.87 84.24
C LEU A 6 24.98 -20.61 84.04
N ASN A 7 24.54 -20.00 82.93
CA ASN A 7 23.24 -20.40 82.37
C ASN A 7 23.05 -20.12 80.87
N ARG A 8 22.93 -21.24 80.14
CA ARG A 8 22.04 -21.55 79.00
C ARG A 8 21.48 -20.41 78.14
N GLY A 9 22.00 -20.36 76.91
CA GLY A 9 21.23 -20.75 75.72
C GLY A 9 20.25 -19.73 75.12
N ILE A 10 20.60 -19.22 73.94
CA ILE A 10 19.77 -19.20 72.73
C ILE A 10 20.74 -18.95 71.56
N ARG A 11 20.88 -19.91 70.65
CA ARG A 11 21.54 -19.70 69.36
C ARG A 11 20.51 -19.04 68.44
N LEU A 12 20.59 -17.72 68.27
CA LEU A 12 19.81 -17.02 67.25
C LEU A 12 20.70 -16.78 66.03
N SER A 13 20.44 -17.59 65.01
CA SER A 13 21.11 -17.57 63.71
C SER A 13 20.73 -16.31 62.95
N PHE A 14 21.66 -15.37 62.76
CA PHE A 14 21.48 -14.24 61.85
C PHE A 14 21.91 -14.65 60.44
N MET A 15 21.02 -15.34 59.73
CA MET A 15 21.11 -15.41 58.27
C MET A 15 20.56 -14.10 57.71
N ILE A 16 21.43 -13.15 57.40
CA ILE A 16 21.08 -11.99 56.58
C ILE A 16 21.09 -12.49 55.12
N VAL A 17 19.89 -12.73 54.59
CA VAL A 17 19.68 -13.03 53.18
C VAL A 17 19.83 -11.72 52.41
N THR A 18 20.95 -11.56 51.71
CA THR A 18 21.16 -10.44 50.77
C THR A 18 20.30 -10.66 49.53
N LEU A 19 19.24 -9.85 49.39
CA LEU A 19 18.36 -9.85 48.24
C LEU A 19 19.06 -9.10 47.08
N PHE A 20 19.63 -9.84 46.14
CA PHE A 20 20.11 -9.28 44.86
C PHE A 20 18.89 -9.05 43.94
N ILE A 21 18.54 -7.78 43.71
CA ILE A 21 17.54 -7.40 42.70
C ILE A 21 18.24 -7.45 41.34
N ILE A 22 18.01 -8.52 40.58
CA ILE A 22 18.47 -8.64 39.19
C ILE A 22 17.41 -7.94 38.32
N SER A 23 17.69 -6.74 37.84
CA SER A 23 16.86 -6.07 36.85
C SER A 23 17.10 -6.71 35.48
N THR A 24 16.16 -7.53 35.01
CA THR A 24 16.16 -8.04 33.64
C THR A 24 15.74 -6.93 32.68
N VAL A 25 16.68 -6.42 31.89
CA VAL A 25 16.38 -5.53 30.76
C VAL A 25 15.87 -6.41 29.62
N THR A 26 14.57 -6.42 29.38
CA THR A 26 13.99 -7.07 28.20
C THR A 26 14.33 -6.22 26.96
N PRO A 27 14.87 -6.80 25.88
CA PRO A 27 15.00 -6.07 24.62
C PRO A 27 13.61 -5.72 24.12
N VAL A 28 13.37 -4.43 23.91
CA VAL A 28 12.22 -3.94 23.15
C VAL A 28 12.47 -4.36 21.71
N THR A 29 11.66 -5.29 21.21
CA THR A 29 11.62 -5.59 19.78
C THR A 29 10.96 -4.42 19.07
N ASP A 30 11.71 -3.69 18.24
CA ASP A 30 11.13 -2.75 17.28
C ASP A 30 10.14 -3.51 16.40
N ALA A 31 8.85 -3.19 16.54
CA ALA A 31 7.84 -3.61 15.60
C ALA A 31 8.04 -2.75 14.34
N ASP A 32 8.30 -3.38 13.19
CA ASP A 32 8.29 -2.71 11.89
C ASP A 32 7.00 -1.90 11.74
N ALA A 33 7.12 -0.57 11.83
CA ALA A 33 6.02 0.34 11.58
C ALA A 33 5.75 0.33 10.08
N GLN A 34 4.82 -0.52 9.63
CA GLN A 34 4.37 -0.54 8.24
C GLN A 34 3.67 0.80 7.95
N GLU A 35 4.33 1.64 7.16
CA GLU A 35 3.79 2.93 6.73
C GLU A 35 2.45 2.71 6.03
N ALA A 36 1.41 3.41 6.46
CA ALA A 36 0.08 3.24 5.90
C ALA A 36 0.08 3.70 4.42
N PRO A 37 -0.52 2.93 3.49
CA PRO A 37 -0.59 3.32 2.09
C PRO A 37 -1.21 4.71 1.94
N THR A 38 -0.62 5.54 1.08
CA THR A 38 -1.17 6.85 0.74
C THR A 38 -2.58 6.69 0.14
N ILE A 39 -3.55 7.36 0.75
CA ILE A 39 -4.93 7.49 0.27
C ILE A 39 -4.98 8.75 -0.59
N PHE A 40 -5.00 8.59 -1.92
CA PHE A 40 -4.82 9.65 -2.92
C PHE A 40 -3.44 10.34 -2.83
N GLY A 41 -2.55 10.02 -3.75
CA GLY A 41 -1.23 10.65 -3.78
C GLY A 41 -0.51 10.41 -5.08
N ASP A 42 0.35 11.36 -5.41
CA ASP A 42 1.31 11.22 -6.50
C ASP A 42 2.35 10.18 -6.09
N VAL A 43 2.59 9.22 -6.97
CA VAL A 43 3.58 8.16 -6.79
C VAL A 43 4.75 8.44 -7.71
N THR A 44 5.97 8.35 -7.19
CA THR A 44 7.19 8.38 -8.02
C THR A 44 7.96 7.09 -7.85
N ILE A 45 8.19 6.35 -8.94
CA ILE A 45 8.93 5.08 -8.93
C ILE A 45 9.96 5.01 -10.07
N GLY A 46 11.01 4.22 -9.84
CA GLY A 46 11.92 3.72 -10.86
C GLY A 46 12.04 2.20 -10.75
N PRO A 47 12.73 1.52 -11.68
CA PRO A 47 12.93 0.07 -11.61
C PRO A 47 13.48 -0.38 -10.26
N GLN A 48 13.10 -1.59 -9.83
CA GLN A 48 13.48 -2.15 -8.52
C GLN A 48 12.95 -1.34 -7.33
N PHE A 49 11.81 -0.66 -7.49
CA PHE A 49 11.15 0.02 -6.38
C PHE A 49 10.74 -0.99 -5.30
N SER A 50 10.66 -0.50 -4.06
CA SER A 50 10.24 -1.29 -2.91
C SER A 50 9.30 -0.47 -2.03
N PRO A 51 8.20 -1.04 -1.52
CA PRO A 51 7.74 -2.42 -1.72
C PRO A 51 7.21 -2.69 -3.15
N ASP A 52 7.25 -3.96 -3.58
CA ASP A 52 6.63 -4.47 -4.81
C ASP A 52 5.71 -5.68 -4.46
N PRO A 53 4.38 -5.61 -4.65
CA PRO A 53 3.62 -4.51 -5.24
C PRO A 53 3.59 -3.26 -4.35
N LEU A 54 3.74 -2.09 -4.97
CA LEU A 54 3.39 -0.82 -4.36
C LEU A 54 1.87 -0.65 -4.46
N THR A 55 1.23 -0.28 -3.36
CA THR A 55 -0.23 -0.12 -3.31
C THR A 55 -0.62 1.30 -2.97
N VAL A 56 -1.54 1.86 -3.73
CA VAL A 56 -2.28 3.09 -3.38
C VAL A 56 -3.77 2.81 -3.34
N ARG A 57 -4.53 3.66 -2.64
CA ARG A 57 -5.98 3.48 -2.46
C ARG A 57 -6.74 4.70 -2.95
N GLY A 58 -7.99 4.47 -3.36
CA GLY A 58 -8.90 5.54 -3.77
C GLY A 58 -10.36 5.10 -3.77
N MET A 59 -11.19 5.96 -4.35
CA MET A 59 -12.62 5.76 -4.57
C MET A 59 -12.88 5.90 -6.06
N SER A 60 -13.39 4.86 -6.71
CA SER A 60 -13.65 4.89 -8.14
C SER A 60 -14.95 5.63 -8.43
N GLY A 61 -15.18 5.89 -9.72
CA GLY A 61 -16.48 6.36 -10.19
C GLY A 61 -16.49 7.84 -10.50
N GLY A 62 -17.69 8.36 -10.71
CA GLY A 62 -17.91 9.74 -11.08
C GLY A 62 -19.04 9.89 -12.10
N SER A 63 -19.07 11.04 -12.76
CA SER A 63 -20.15 11.40 -13.69
C SER A 63 -19.70 11.59 -15.14
N ILE A 64 -18.39 11.66 -15.38
CA ILE A 64 -17.78 11.88 -16.69
C ILE A 64 -17.52 10.53 -17.34
N SER A 65 -17.91 10.36 -18.60
CA SER A 65 -17.63 9.12 -19.35
C SER A 65 -16.13 8.92 -19.52
N GLY A 66 -15.62 7.70 -19.31
CA GLY A 66 -14.21 7.36 -19.55
C GLY A 66 -13.77 7.70 -20.98
N SER A 67 -14.65 7.49 -21.96
CA SER A 67 -14.40 7.85 -23.37
C SER A 67 -14.28 9.35 -23.62
N GLN A 68 -14.97 10.18 -22.83
CA GLN A 68 -14.84 11.63 -22.89
C GLN A 68 -13.47 12.05 -22.35
N VAL A 69 -13.04 11.48 -21.22
CA VAL A 69 -11.69 11.71 -20.70
C VAL A 69 -10.66 11.23 -21.72
N ALA A 70 -10.76 10.01 -22.24
CA ALA A 70 -9.82 9.46 -23.21
C ALA A 70 -9.82 10.18 -24.57
N GLY A 71 -10.89 10.93 -24.89
CA GLY A 71 -11.12 11.54 -26.20
C GLY A 71 -11.36 10.52 -27.33
N ARG A 72 -11.74 9.28 -26.97
CA ARG A 72 -11.97 8.15 -27.87
C ARG A 72 -12.75 7.05 -27.15
N SER A 73 -13.46 6.21 -27.90
CA SER A 73 -14.24 5.11 -27.32
C SER A 73 -13.40 3.87 -26.99
N GLU A 74 -12.24 3.71 -27.63
CA GLU A 74 -11.38 2.54 -27.45
C GLU A 74 -9.91 2.87 -27.66
N THR A 75 -9.05 2.02 -27.12
CA THR A 75 -7.60 2.04 -27.26
C THR A 75 -7.10 0.64 -27.61
N ALA A 76 -5.82 0.48 -27.92
CA ALA A 76 -5.23 -0.84 -28.16
C ALA A 76 -5.31 -1.78 -26.94
N THR A 77 -5.51 -1.25 -25.73
CA THR A 77 -5.63 -2.04 -24.49
C THR A 77 -7.07 -2.36 -24.10
N GLY A 78 -8.07 -1.80 -24.81
CA GLY A 78 -9.47 -2.03 -24.50
C GLY A 78 -10.36 -0.79 -24.62
N PRO A 79 -11.67 -0.96 -24.32
CA PRO A 79 -12.66 0.10 -24.39
C PRO A 79 -12.47 1.13 -23.27
N CYS A 80 -12.81 2.38 -23.55
CA CYS A 80 -12.83 3.48 -22.58
C CYS A 80 -14.22 3.61 -21.96
N ASN A 81 -14.68 2.53 -21.33
CA ASN A 81 -15.99 2.45 -20.69
C ASN A 81 -16.00 3.08 -19.30
N GLY A 82 -17.18 3.09 -18.69
CA GLY A 82 -17.40 3.49 -17.32
C GLY A 82 -17.38 5.00 -17.11
N PHE A 83 -17.36 5.37 -15.84
CA PHE A 83 -17.51 6.73 -15.38
C PHE A 83 -16.45 7.06 -14.33
N VAL A 84 -15.85 8.24 -14.50
CA VAL A 84 -14.74 8.76 -13.71
C VAL A 84 -15.07 10.17 -13.23
N ASP A 85 -14.32 10.66 -12.25
CA ASP A 85 -14.36 12.06 -11.84
C ASP A 85 -13.64 12.96 -12.87
N GLU A 86 -13.83 14.27 -12.74
CA GLU A 86 -13.24 15.26 -13.65
C GLU A 86 -11.70 15.27 -13.57
N THR A 87 -11.16 15.13 -12.35
CA THR A 87 -9.72 15.08 -12.08
C THR A 87 -9.23 13.64 -11.97
N PRO A 88 -7.97 13.35 -12.32
CA PRO A 88 -7.39 12.03 -12.13
C PRO A 88 -7.29 11.69 -10.64
N ASP A 89 -7.43 10.41 -10.30
CA ASP A 89 -7.31 9.91 -8.93
C ASP A 89 -5.86 9.82 -8.47
N HIS A 90 -4.95 9.56 -9.42
CA HIS A 90 -3.52 9.41 -9.16
C HIS A 90 -2.67 10.03 -10.27
N THR A 91 -1.51 10.56 -9.87
CA THR A 91 -0.39 10.81 -10.77
C THR A 91 0.72 9.81 -10.51
N LEU A 92 1.22 9.14 -11.55
CA LEU A 92 2.35 8.24 -11.47
C LEU A 92 3.52 8.82 -12.28
N ALA A 93 4.59 9.22 -11.59
CA ALA A 93 5.84 9.66 -12.20
C ALA A 93 6.83 8.50 -12.28
N LEU A 94 7.21 8.13 -13.51
CA LEU A 94 8.23 7.12 -13.78
C LEU A 94 9.57 7.81 -14.04
N THR A 95 10.58 7.50 -13.22
CA THR A 95 11.92 8.10 -13.33
C THR A 95 12.77 7.47 -14.44
N SER A 96 12.38 6.30 -14.93
CA SER A 96 13.09 5.53 -15.96
C SER A 96 12.10 4.62 -16.71
N LYS A 97 12.56 4.02 -17.82
CA LYS A 97 11.75 3.08 -18.61
C LYS A 97 11.52 1.80 -17.79
N PHE A 98 10.31 1.24 -17.89
CA PHE A 98 10.01 -0.13 -17.47
C PHE A 98 9.75 -0.99 -18.71
N ASP A 99 10.44 -2.13 -18.82
CA ASP A 99 10.16 -3.13 -19.86
C ASP A 99 8.92 -3.99 -19.51
N TYR A 100 8.50 -3.94 -18.24
CA TYR A 100 7.23 -4.46 -17.78
C TYR A 100 6.81 -3.68 -16.54
N LEU A 101 5.59 -3.16 -16.55
CA LEU A 101 4.91 -2.66 -15.37
C LEU A 101 3.43 -2.98 -15.51
N LYS A 102 2.83 -3.44 -14.40
CA LYS A 102 1.40 -3.76 -14.31
C LYS A 102 0.76 -2.87 -13.27
N LEU A 103 -0.31 -2.20 -13.69
CA LEU A 103 -1.23 -1.45 -12.85
C LEU A 103 -2.53 -2.23 -12.81
N GLN A 104 -2.93 -2.74 -11.65
CA GLN A 104 -4.13 -3.55 -11.49
C GLN A 104 -5.02 -3.00 -10.37
N VAL A 105 -6.30 -2.81 -10.66
CA VAL A 105 -7.30 -2.39 -9.69
C VAL A 105 -7.80 -3.62 -8.94
N GLN A 106 -8.06 -3.46 -7.65
CA GLN A 106 -8.81 -4.41 -6.84
C GLN A 106 -9.96 -3.67 -6.17
N SER A 107 -11.18 -4.07 -6.51
CA SER A 107 -12.43 -3.52 -6.01
C SER A 107 -13.43 -4.67 -5.75
N PRO A 108 -14.40 -4.46 -4.84
CA PRO A 108 -15.48 -5.42 -4.63
C PRO A 108 -16.39 -5.61 -5.86
N GLU A 109 -16.41 -4.64 -6.78
CA GLU A 109 -17.27 -4.64 -7.97
C GLU A 109 -16.56 -4.05 -9.21
N ASP A 110 -17.29 -4.00 -10.32
CA ASP A 110 -16.81 -3.67 -11.67
C ASP A 110 -16.17 -2.26 -11.77
N THR A 111 -14.90 -2.22 -12.17
CA THR A 111 -14.10 -0.99 -12.28
C THR A 111 -13.51 -0.83 -13.68
N THR A 112 -13.30 0.42 -14.09
CA THR A 112 -12.61 0.76 -15.33
C THR A 112 -11.34 1.53 -15.05
N ILE A 113 -10.41 1.59 -16.01
CA ILE A 113 -9.21 2.41 -15.89
C ILE A 113 -8.97 3.19 -17.18
N THR A 114 -8.63 4.47 -17.05
CA THR A 114 -8.16 5.33 -18.15
C THR A 114 -6.85 5.96 -17.72
N ILE A 115 -5.82 5.86 -18.56
CA ILE A 115 -4.48 6.38 -18.27
C ILE A 115 -4.02 7.27 -19.42
N LYS A 116 -3.51 8.46 -19.10
CA LYS A 116 -2.88 9.36 -20.06
C LYS A 116 -1.44 9.66 -19.65
N GLY A 117 -0.51 9.62 -20.59
CA GLY A 117 0.88 9.98 -20.32
C GLY A 117 1.78 9.83 -21.54
N PRO A 118 3.12 9.78 -21.34
CA PRO A 118 4.08 9.53 -22.40
C PRO A 118 3.74 8.26 -23.20
N GLY A 119 3.51 8.41 -24.51
CA GLY A 119 3.13 7.33 -25.41
C GLY A 119 1.66 7.31 -25.80
N GLY A 120 0.78 8.01 -25.08
CA GLY A 120 -0.62 8.20 -25.46
C GLY A 120 -1.64 7.98 -24.35
N THR A 121 -2.69 7.21 -24.68
CA THR A 121 -3.83 6.96 -23.80
C THR A 121 -4.21 5.50 -23.89
N TRP A 122 -4.51 4.92 -22.73
CA TRP A 122 -4.87 3.52 -22.58
C TRP A 122 -6.13 3.41 -21.73
N CYS A 123 -6.98 2.47 -22.10
CA CYS A 123 -8.20 2.16 -21.38
C CYS A 123 -8.33 0.65 -21.22
N ASN A 124 -8.96 0.23 -20.13
CA ASN A 124 -9.35 -1.16 -19.91
C ASN A 124 -10.54 -1.21 -18.91
N ASP A 125 -11.28 -2.31 -18.95
CA ASP A 125 -12.53 -2.55 -18.21
C ASP A 125 -12.40 -3.91 -17.50
N ASP A 126 -12.25 -4.97 -18.29
CA ASP A 126 -12.10 -6.34 -17.77
C ASP A 126 -10.66 -6.87 -17.97
N PHE A 127 -9.77 -6.66 -17.00
CA PHE A 127 -8.41 -7.22 -17.02
C PHE A 127 -8.33 -8.53 -16.23
N ASP A 128 -8.77 -8.50 -14.98
CA ASP A 128 -8.87 -9.66 -14.09
C ASP A 128 -10.29 -9.78 -13.55
N GLY A 129 -11.08 -10.64 -14.19
CA GLY A 129 -12.52 -10.67 -13.98
C GLY A 129 -13.15 -9.32 -14.36
N LYS A 130 -13.73 -8.65 -13.36
CA LYS A 130 -14.38 -7.33 -13.49
C LYS A 130 -13.53 -6.16 -12.99
N ASN A 131 -12.27 -6.45 -12.63
CA ASN A 131 -11.36 -5.39 -12.24
C ASN A 131 -10.47 -5.01 -13.42
N ALA A 132 -10.34 -3.70 -13.65
CA ALA A 132 -9.51 -3.17 -14.70
C ALA A 132 -8.01 -3.24 -14.39
N GLY A 133 -7.20 -3.19 -15.44
CA GLY A 133 -5.75 -3.16 -15.33
C GLY A 133 -5.07 -2.89 -16.66
N ILE A 134 -3.83 -2.42 -16.60
CA ILE A 134 -2.96 -2.17 -17.75
C ILE A 134 -1.61 -2.79 -17.48
N VAL A 135 -1.06 -3.47 -18.48
CA VAL A 135 0.27 -4.05 -18.46
C VAL A 135 1.01 -3.73 -19.74
N GLY A 136 2.33 -3.55 -19.66
CA GLY A 136 3.16 -3.38 -20.84
C GLY A 136 4.49 -2.71 -20.53
N GLU A 137 5.09 -2.15 -21.56
CA GLU A 137 6.25 -1.27 -21.45
C GLU A 137 5.81 0.16 -21.15
N TRP A 138 6.56 0.86 -20.29
CA TRP A 138 6.26 2.23 -19.89
C TRP A 138 7.47 3.13 -20.06
N LEU A 139 7.24 4.32 -20.61
CA LEU A 139 8.28 5.33 -20.83
C LEU A 139 8.45 6.18 -19.56
N PRO A 140 9.63 6.80 -19.36
CA PRO A 140 9.80 7.80 -18.31
C PRO A 140 8.82 8.97 -18.49
N GLY A 141 8.30 9.51 -17.39
CA GLY A 141 7.44 10.70 -17.36
C GLY A 141 6.23 10.55 -16.45
N SER A 142 5.30 11.49 -16.56
CA SER A 142 4.13 11.58 -15.68
C SER A 142 2.87 11.03 -16.34
N TYR A 143 2.16 10.18 -15.63
CA TYR A 143 0.93 9.52 -16.05
C TYR A 143 -0.21 9.93 -15.13
N GLN A 144 -1.32 10.39 -15.71
CA GLN A 144 -2.57 10.63 -15.00
C GLN A 144 -3.45 9.39 -15.11
N ILE A 145 -3.98 8.95 -13.98
CA ILE A 145 -4.74 7.70 -13.87
C ILE A 145 -6.12 8.05 -13.30
N TRP A 146 -7.15 7.66 -14.04
CA TRP A 146 -8.53 7.65 -13.58
C TRP A 146 -8.97 6.19 -13.38
N VAL A 147 -9.49 5.88 -12.20
CA VAL A 147 -10.13 4.61 -11.87
C VAL A 147 -11.63 4.85 -11.81
N GLY A 148 -12.34 4.32 -12.79
CA GLY A 148 -13.78 4.48 -12.93
C GLY A 148 -14.56 3.34 -12.31
N SER A 149 -15.86 3.57 -12.20
CA SER A 149 -16.86 2.51 -12.01
C SER A 149 -17.55 2.26 -13.34
N TYR A 150 -17.91 1.01 -13.65
CA TYR A 150 -18.67 0.71 -14.86
C TYR A 150 -20.04 1.43 -14.89
N GLU A 151 -20.69 1.49 -13.73
CA GLU A 151 -21.99 2.15 -13.56
C GLU A 151 -21.83 3.64 -13.19
N LYS A 152 -22.64 4.50 -13.82
CA LYS A 152 -22.63 5.94 -13.54
C LYS A 152 -23.08 6.25 -12.12
N GLY A 153 -22.33 7.11 -11.42
CA GLY A 153 -22.68 7.55 -10.06
C GLY A 153 -22.51 6.48 -8.98
N LYS A 154 -21.94 5.33 -9.33
CA LYS A 154 -21.52 4.30 -8.37
C LYS A 154 -20.08 4.57 -7.95
N TYR A 155 -19.84 4.55 -6.64
CA TYR A 155 -18.53 4.80 -6.06
C TYR A 155 -18.08 3.57 -5.27
N LEU A 156 -16.89 3.04 -5.59
CA LEU A 156 -16.37 1.82 -4.97
C LEU A 156 -14.99 2.09 -4.38
N PRO A 157 -14.70 1.65 -3.15
CA PRO A 157 -13.34 1.70 -2.65
C PRO A 157 -12.48 0.73 -3.45
N TYR A 158 -11.27 1.15 -3.80
CA TYR A 158 -10.32 0.28 -4.50
C TYR A 158 -8.90 0.38 -3.95
N THR A 159 -8.12 -0.65 -4.25
CA THR A 159 -6.66 -0.64 -4.16
C THR A 159 -6.07 -0.76 -5.56
N LEU A 160 -5.21 0.18 -5.94
CA LEU A 160 -4.41 0.09 -7.16
C LEU A 160 -3.05 -0.51 -6.81
N GLN A 161 -2.75 -1.68 -7.37
CA GLN A 161 -1.47 -2.36 -7.25
C GLN A 161 -0.58 -2.01 -8.44
N ILE A 162 0.66 -1.62 -8.16
CA ILE A 162 1.69 -1.28 -9.14
C ILE A 162 2.84 -2.27 -8.92
N THR A 163 3.16 -3.06 -9.94
CA THR A 163 4.17 -4.14 -9.83
C THR A 163 5.02 -4.29 -11.08
N GLU A 164 6.31 -4.58 -10.88
CA GLU A 164 7.22 -4.99 -11.97
C GLU A 164 7.33 -6.52 -12.12
N ALA A 165 6.72 -7.28 -11.20
CA ALA A 165 6.55 -8.73 -11.32
C ALA A 165 5.50 -9.14 -12.38
N LYS A 166 5.88 -10.10 -13.25
CA LYS A 166 5.06 -10.63 -14.35
C LYS A 166 3.95 -11.55 -13.87
#